data_AF-A0A2R5F7W0-F1
#
_entry.id   AF-A0A2R5F7W0-F1
#
_cell.length_a   1.000
_cell.length_b   1.000
_cell.length_c   1.000
_cell.angle_alpha   90.00
_cell.angle_beta   90.00
_cell.angle_gamma   90.00
#
_symmetry.space_group_name_H-M   'P 1'
#
loop_
_entity.id
_entity.type
_entity.pdbx_description
1 polymer ?
#
loop_
_entity_poly.entity_id
_entity_poly.type
_entity_poly.pdbx_seq_one_letter_code
_entity_poly.pdbx_strand_id
1 'polypeptide(L)'
;MKDNVRVPPKHAALSPEILREVRIARRESQTKFWRRFGVTQSRGSRFELGTEIPPSVAILVKLYFEGIVSDGDLWRARRSHNGGRSRNGTGDVAAA
;
A
#
# COMPACT_ATOMS: atom_id res chain seq x y z
N MET A 1 10.62 -0.84 28.91
CA MET A 1 9.48 -0.56 28.02
C MET A 1 9.95 0.24 26.81
N LYS A 2 10.38 -0.46 25.77
CA LYS A 2 10.52 0.08 24.41
C LYS A 2 10.03 -1.06 23.52
N ASP A 3 8.76 -1.02 23.17
CA ASP A 3 8.17 -1.99 22.24
C ASP A 3 8.83 -1.77 20.90
N ASN A 4 9.89 -2.55 20.68
CA ASN A 4 10.64 -2.63 19.46
C ASN A 4 9.65 -3.10 18.39
N VAL A 5 9.17 -2.16 17.55
CA VAL A 5 8.41 -2.50 16.35
C VAL A 5 9.24 -3.56 15.65
N ARG A 6 8.79 -4.82 15.68
CA ARG A 6 9.46 -5.93 15.02
C ARG A 6 9.42 -5.61 13.54
N VAL A 7 10.46 -4.95 13.05
CA VAL A 7 10.76 -4.92 11.63
C VAL A 7 10.91 -6.39 11.29
N PRO A 8 10.05 -6.95 10.40
CA PRO A 8 10.21 -8.34 10.01
C PRO A 8 11.68 -8.53 9.59
N PRO A 9 12.34 -9.63 10.00
CA PRO A 9 13.70 -9.90 9.58
C PRO A 9 13.79 -9.72 8.06
N LYS A 10 14.91 -9.20 7.54
CA LYS A 10 15.12 -8.84 6.12
C LYS A 10 14.76 -9.95 5.09
N HIS A 11 14.44 -11.15 5.54
CA HIS A 11 14.06 -12.32 4.74
C HIS A 11 12.79 -13.05 5.20
N ALA A 12 12.07 -12.56 6.21
CA ALA A 12 10.80 -13.17 6.60
C ALA A 12 9.78 -12.97 5.49
N ALA A 13 9.07 -14.04 5.12
CA ALA A 13 7.94 -13.94 4.21
C ALA A 13 6.97 -12.89 4.74
N LEU A 14 6.63 -11.90 3.92
CA LEU A 14 5.67 -10.86 4.26
C LEU A 14 4.26 -11.45 4.20
N SER A 15 3.92 -12.25 5.21
CA SER A 15 2.60 -12.82 5.35
C SER A 15 1.59 -11.72 5.71
N PRO A 16 0.30 -11.89 5.38
CA PRO A 16 -0.70 -10.88 5.71
C PRO A 16 -0.82 -10.58 7.22
N GLU A 17 -0.56 -11.58 8.08
CA GLU A 17 -0.53 -11.43 9.53
C GLU A 17 0.57 -10.47 9.96
N ILE A 18 1.78 -10.63 9.44
CA ILE A 18 2.91 -9.74 9.74
C ILE A 18 2.61 -8.31 9.26
N LEU A 19 2.01 -8.15 8.08
CA LEU A 19 1.64 -6.83 7.56
C LEU A 19 0.61 -6.13 8.47
N ARG A 20 -0.37 -6.89 8.99
CA ARG A 20 -1.34 -6.40 9.97
C ARG A 20 -0.66 -6.00 11.28
N GLU A 21 0.23 -6.83 11.83
CA GLU A 21 0.96 -6.54 13.07
C GLU A 21 1.79 -5.26 12.94
N VAL A 22 2.54 -5.12 11.86
CA VAL A 22 3.34 -3.92 11.60
C VAL A 22 2.48 -2.68 11.50
N ARG A 23 1.33 -2.76 10.81
CA ARG A 23 0.37 -1.65 10.72
C ARG A 23 -0.13 -1.22 12.11
N ILE A 24 -0.53 -2.20 12.94
CA ILE A 24 -1.02 -1.95 14.30
C ILE A 24 0.09 -1.32 15.16
N ALA A 25 1.30 -1.85 15.10
CA ALA A 25 2.45 -1.32 15.82
C ALA A 25 2.77 0.14 15.43
N ARG A 26 2.57 0.49 14.15
CA ARG A 26 2.69 1.87 13.64
C ARG A 26 1.47 2.75 13.91
N ARG A 27 0.43 2.22 14.56
CA ARG A 27 -0.85 2.90 14.84
C ARG A 27 -1.51 3.48 13.58
N GLU A 28 -1.48 2.71 12.50
CA GLU A 28 -2.05 3.14 11.22
C GLU A 28 -3.40 2.47 10.96
N SER A 29 -4.35 3.24 10.40
CA SER A 29 -5.56 2.67 9.85
C SER A 29 -5.22 1.85 8.59
N GLN A 30 -6.09 0.90 8.24
CA GLN A 30 -5.97 0.15 6.98
C GLN A 30 -5.88 1.09 5.78
N THR A 31 -6.71 2.14 5.73
CA THR A 31 -6.65 3.17 4.69
C THR A 31 -5.28 3.80 4.61
N LYS A 32 -4.70 4.25 5.74
CA LYS A 32 -3.39 4.90 5.75
C LYS A 32 -2.29 3.94 5.27
N PHE A 33 -2.33 2.70 5.75
CA PHE A 33 -1.35 1.68 5.40
C PHE A 33 -1.39 1.29 3.92
N TRP A 34 -2.54 0.79 3.48
CA TRP A 34 -2.72 0.17 2.16
C TRP A 34 -2.74 1.17 1.00
N ARG A 35 -3.13 2.43 1.27
CA ARG A 35 -3.19 3.47 0.24
C ARG A 35 -1.81 3.80 -0.35
N ARG A 36 -0.72 3.50 0.36
CA ARG A 36 0.66 3.60 -0.16
C ARG A 36 0.88 2.75 -1.41
N PHE A 37 0.30 1.55 -1.41
CA PHE A 37 0.46 0.54 -2.45
C PHE A 37 -0.70 0.55 -3.46
N GLY A 38 -1.48 1.64 -3.50
CA GLY A 38 -2.64 1.75 -4.40
C GLY A 38 -3.84 0.90 -3.99
N VAL A 39 -3.85 0.35 -2.78
CA VAL A 39 -4.90 -0.55 -2.29
C VAL A 39 -5.95 0.24 -1.51
N THR A 40 -7.24 -0.03 -1.77
CA THR A 40 -8.35 0.56 -1.02
C THR A 40 -8.48 -0.08 0.36
N GLN A 41 -9.14 0.60 1.30
CA GLN A 41 -9.33 0.06 2.66
C GLN A 41 -10.02 -1.31 2.66
N SER A 42 -11.10 -1.48 1.89
CA SER A 42 -11.85 -2.73 1.81
C SER A 42 -11.01 -3.89 1.27
N ARG A 43 -10.18 -3.64 0.25
CA ARG A 43 -9.24 -4.65 -0.28
C ARG A 43 -8.13 -4.98 0.71
N GLY A 44 -7.57 -3.96 1.36
CA GLY A 44 -6.56 -4.13 2.41
C GLY A 44 -7.08 -4.96 3.58
N SER A 45 -8.34 -4.75 3.99
CA SER A 45 -8.98 -5.56 5.02
C SER A 45 -9.03 -7.05 4.66
N ARG A 46 -9.37 -7.38 3.41
CA ARG A 46 -9.39 -8.78 2.93
C ARG A 46 -7.99 -9.40 2.91
N PHE A 47 -6.98 -8.64 2.51
CA PHE A 47 -5.60 -9.10 2.56
C PHE A 47 -5.21 -9.47 4.00
N GLU A 48 -5.47 -8.59 4.97
CA GLU A 48 -5.21 -8.85 6.41
C GLU A 48 -6.00 -10.04 6.99
N LEU A 49 -6.98 -10.60 6.26
CA LEU A 49 -7.76 -11.77 6.62
C LEU A 49 -7.38 -13.02 5.79
N GLY A 50 -6.28 -12.98 5.04
CA GLY A 50 -5.73 -14.13 4.32
C GLY A 50 -6.15 -14.24 2.85
N THR A 51 -6.81 -13.23 2.28
CA THR A 51 -6.98 -13.17 0.81
C THR A 51 -5.62 -12.95 0.16
N GLU A 52 -5.37 -13.66 -0.95
CA GLU A 52 -4.13 -13.53 -1.71
C GLU A 52 -3.85 -12.07 -2.10
N ILE A 53 -2.62 -11.64 -1.82
CA ILE A 53 -2.12 -10.32 -2.22
C ILE A 53 -1.62 -10.42 -3.67
N PRO A 54 -2.13 -9.60 -4.61
CA PRO A 54 -1.66 -9.62 -5.98
C PRO A 54 -0.13 -9.43 -6.06
N PRO A 55 0.58 -10.13 -6.97
CA PRO A 55 2.04 -10.08 -7.03
C PRO A 55 2.62 -8.66 -7.12
N SER A 56 1.99 -7.76 -7.87
CA SER A 56 2.42 -6.37 -7.99
C SER A 56 2.38 -5.60 -6.66
N VAL A 57 1.38 -5.87 -5.81
CA VAL A 57 1.28 -5.27 -4.47
C VAL A 57 2.33 -5.88 -3.55
N ALA A 58 2.51 -7.21 -3.59
CA ALA A 58 3.49 -7.90 -2.77
C ALA A 58 4.93 -7.42 -3.04
N ILE A 59 5.28 -7.21 -4.31
CA ILE A 59 6.59 -6.64 -4.71
C ILE A 59 6.77 -5.25 -4.10
N LEU A 60 5.79 -4.35 -4.22
CA LEU A 60 5.89 -3.00 -3.66
C LEU A 60 6.03 -3.00 -2.14
N VAL A 61 5.28 -3.87 -1.45
CA VAL A 61 5.37 -4.03 0.00
C VAL A 61 6.76 -4.52 0.40
N LYS A 62 7.33 -5.49 -0.33
CA LYS A 62 8.69 -5.99 -0.12
C LYS A 62 9.73 -4.89 -0.28
N LEU A 63 9.71 -4.16 -1.41
CA LEU A 63 10.64 -3.06 -1.67
C LEU A 63 10.58 -1.97 -0.58
N TYR A 64 9.38 -1.69 -0.06
CA TYR A 64 9.19 -0.70 0.99
C TYR A 64 9.79 -1.14 2.33
N PHE A 65 9.59 -2.40 2.72
CA PHE A 65 10.17 -2.94 3.96
C PHE A 65 11.68 -3.20 3.87
N GLU A 66 12.21 -3.44 2.66
CA GLU A 66 13.65 -3.47 2.40
C GLU A 66 14.30 -2.08 2.38
N GLY A 67 13.50 -1.01 2.42
CA GLY A 67 13.98 0.38 2.38
C GLY A 67 14.42 0.85 1.00
N ILE A 68 14.13 0.07 -0.06
CA ILE A 68 14.46 0.41 -1.45
C ILE A 68 13.55 1.52 -1.97
N VAL A 69 12.28 1.51 -1.55
CA VAL A 69 11.32 2.60 -1.83
C VAL A 69 10.79 3.22 -0.56
N SER A 70 10.71 4.55 -0.52
CA SER A 70 10.17 5.31 0.60
C SER A 70 8.71 5.73 0.35
N ASP A 71 8.04 6.25 1.39
CA ASP A 71 6.74 6.91 1.24
C ASP A 71 6.80 8.02 0.17
N GLY A 72 7.89 8.78 0.12
CA GLY A 72 8.08 9.86 -0.85
C GLY A 72 8.13 9.36 -2.30
N ASP A 73 8.75 8.21 -2.54
CA ASP A 73 8.83 7.59 -3.87
C ASP A 73 7.46 7.15 -4.35
N LEU A 74 6.70 6.46 -3.48
CA LEU A 74 5.34 6.00 -3.78
C LEU A 74 4.38 7.17 -4.04
N TRP A 75 4.49 8.25 -3.26
CA TRP A 75 3.68 9.46 -3.46
C TRP A 75 4.01 10.19 -4.76
N ARG A 76 5.29 10.30 -5.13
CA ARG A 76 5.69 10.88 -6.42
C ARG A 76 5.19 10.05 -7.58
N ALA A 77 5.41 8.74 -7.55
CA ALA A 77 4.95 7.82 -8.60
C ALA A 77 3.43 7.91 -8.81
N ARG A 78 2.64 7.94 -7.72
CA ARG A 78 1.19 8.08 -7.79
C ARG A 78 0.74 9.41 -8.39
N ARG A 79 1.37 10.52 -8.01
CA ARG A 79 1.04 11.85 -8.56
C ARG A 79 1.32 11.91 -10.07
N SER A 80 2.46 11.39 -10.51
CA SER A 80 2.79 11.33 -11.95
C SER A 80 1.79 10.47 -12.72
N HIS A 81 1.40 9.31 -12.18
CA HIS A 81 0.39 8.44 -12.80
C HIS A 81 -1.00 9.11 -12.89
N ASN A 82 -1.44 9.79 -11.83
CA ASN A 82 -2.74 10.45 -11.82
C ASN A 82 -2.76 11.75 -12.64
N GLY A 83 -1.67 12.52 -12.63
CA GLY A 83 -1.52 13.74 -13.42
C GLY A 83 -1.48 13.48 -14.92
N GLY A 84 -0.99 12.31 -15.35
CA GLY A 84 -1.07 11.86 -16.74
C GLY A 84 -2.48 11.46 -17.19
N ARG A 85 -3.36 11.08 -16.25
CA ARG A 85 -4.74 10.68 -16.55
C ARG A 85 -5.69 11.87 -16.76
N SER A 86 -5.28 13.09 -16.41
CA SER A 86 -6.13 14.29 -16.46
C SER A 86 -5.96 15.16 -17.72
N ARG A 87 -5.19 14.74 -18.74
CA ARG A 87 -4.95 15.55 -19.95
C ARG A 87 -5.74 15.17 -21.20
N ASN A 88 -6.47 14.05 -21.20
CA ASN A 88 -7.39 13.69 -22.30
C ASN A 88 -8.77 13.34 -21.72
N GLY A 89 -9.73 14.27 -21.85
CA GLY A 89 -11.10 14.08 -21.36
C GLY A 89 -12.01 15.29 -21.54
N THR A 90 -11.90 16.00 -22.67
CA THR A 90 -13.01 16.78 -23.22
C THR A 90 -13.84 15.85 -24.11
N GLY A 91 -15.12 15.71 -23.78
CA GLY A 91 -16.11 14.98 -24.58
C GLY A 91 -16.76 13.83 -23.81
N ASP A 92 -17.81 14.08 -23.03
CA ASP A 92 -19.15 13.87 -23.58
C ASP A 92 -20.24 14.50 -22.71
N VAL A 93 -21.29 14.85 -23.44
CA VAL A 93 -22.45 15.67 -23.12
C VAL A 93 -23.46 14.99 -22.20
N ALA A 94 -24.27 15.85 -21.58
CA ALA A 94 -25.61 15.65 -21.08
C ALA A 94 -26.34 14.34 -21.49
N ALA A 95 -26.90 13.67 -20.47
CA ALA A 95 -28.19 13.00 -20.52
C ALA A 95 -28.75 13.14 -19.09
N ALA A 96 -29.70 14.04 -18.88
CA ALA A 96 -31.16 13.80 -18.96
C ALA A 96 -31.65 13.00 -17.74
#